data_AF-A0A328PHH0-F1
#
_entry.id   AF-A0A328PHH0-F1
#
_cell.length_a   1.000
_cell.length_b   1.000
_cell.length_c   1.000
_cell.angle_alpha   90.00
_cell.angle_beta   90.00
_cell.angle_gamma   90.00
#
_symmetry.space_group_name_H-M   'P 1'
#
loop_
_entity.id
_entity.type
_entity.pdbx_description
1 polymer ?
#
loop_
_entity_poly.entity_id
_entity_poly.type
_entity_poly.pdbx_seq_one_letter_code
_entity_poly.pdbx_strand_id
1 'polypeptide(L)'
;MNIQEILQKTIEHKESTLAIVSEKHGNPSKVTFYNTRGEEIGYMTINVAIPKNLKTRPTKKIKGPIENIRLLKGLIPFEEGAGWDFWLVKPAHGRYNMIMELYHEKKPTGFKIFIKRIHLED
;
A
#
# COMPACT_ATOMS: atom_id res chain seq x y z
N MET A 1 -5.82 -22.33 -2.43
CA MET A 1 -6.80 -21.25 -2.50
C MET A 1 -6.66 -20.59 -3.85
N ASN A 2 -7.68 -20.63 -4.70
CA ASN A 2 -7.65 -19.99 -6.02
C ASN A 2 -8.13 -18.52 -5.92
N ILE A 3 -7.96 -17.73 -6.98
CA ILE A 3 -8.33 -16.30 -6.95
C ILE A 3 -9.83 -16.08 -6.76
N GLN A 4 -10.66 -16.99 -7.26
CA GLN A 4 -12.11 -16.92 -7.12
C GLN A 4 -12.55 -17.08 -5.66
N GLU A 5 -11.96 -18.03 -4.93
CA GLU A 5 -12.17 -18.23 -3.50
C GLU A 5 -11.71 -17.03 -2.68
N ILE A 6 -10.62 -16.37 -3.09
CA ILE A 6 -10.13 -15.15 -2.43
C ILE A 6 -11.15 -14.01 -2.62
N LEU A 7 -11.63 -13.79 -3.85
CA LEU A 7 -12.63 -12.78 -4.15
C LEU A 7 -13.94 -13.02 -3.39
N GLN A 8 -14.39 -14.29 -3.31
CA GLN A 8 -15.56 -14.68 -2.51
C GLN A 8 -15.40 -14.25 -1.05
N LYS A 9 -14.24 -14.56 -0.44
CA LYS A 9 -13.94 -14.15 0.95
C LYS A 9 -13.86 -12.65 1.11
N THR A 10 -13.30 -11.91 0.14
CA THR A 10 -13.26 -10.43 0.17
C THR A 10 -14.69 -9.87 0.29
N ILE A 11 -15.64 -10.41 -0.47
CA ILE A 11 -17.05 -10.03 -0.40
C ILE A 11 -17.67 -10.40 0.95
N GLU A 12 -17.43 -11.62 1.45
CA GLU A 12 -17.92 -12.08 2.76
C GLU A 12 -17.43 -11.19 3.91
N HIS A 13 -16.19 -10.72 3.82
CA HIS A 13 -15.58 -9.79 4.78
C HIS A 13 -15.99 -8.31 4.56
N LYS A 14 -16.87 -8.02 3.58
CA LYS A 14 -17.34 -6.67 3.23
C LYS A 14 -16.21 -5.71 2.84
N GLU A 15 -15.14 -6.25 2.28
CA GLU A 15 -14.04 -5.45 1.74
C GLU A 15 -14.34 -5.10 0.27
N SER A 16 -14.04 -3.87 -0.14
CA SER A 16 -14.30 -3.39 -1.50
C SER A 16 -13.18 -3.71 -2.48
N THR A 17 -12.01 -4.10 -1.97
CA THR A 17 -10.78 -4.21 -2.76
C THR A 17 -9.94 -5.39 -2.28
N LEU A 18 -9.48 -6.20 -3.23
CA LEU A 18 -8.50 -7.25 -3.01
C LEU A 18 -7.13 -6.75 -3.47
N ALA A 19 -6.10 -6.86 -2.62
CA ALA A 19 -4.72 -6.59 -2.98
C ALA A 19 -3.92 -7.91 -3.05
N ILE A 20 -3.31 -8.19 -4.20
CA ILE A 20 -2.43 -9.34 -4.41
C ILE A 20 -0.98 -8.86 -4.48
N VAL A 21 -0.15 -9.36 -3.57
CA VAL A 21 1.29 -9.10 -3.57
C VAL A 21 1.98 -10.21 -4.37
N SER A 22 2.70 -9.82 -5.41
CA SER A 22 3.49 -10.72 -6.25
C SER A 22 4.98 -10.49 -6.08
N GLU A 23 5.73 -11.59 -6.12
CA GLU A 23 7.15 -11.62 -5.84
C GLU A 23 7.99 -11.74 -7.10
N LYS A 24 9.20 -11.20 -7.05
CA LYS A 24 10.25 -11.47 -8.03
C LYS A 24 11.49 -11.93 -7.28
N HIS A 25 11.94 -13.16 -7.55
CA HIS A 25 13.05 -13.81 -6.84
C HIS A 25 12.86 -13.79 -5.31
N GLY A 26 11.66 -14.14 -4.82
CA GLY A 26 11.33 -14.19 -3.39
C GLY A 26 11.19 -12.84 -2.70
N ASN A 27 11.17 -11.73 -3.45
CA ASN A 27 11.01 -10.38 -2.90
C ASN A 27 9.68 -9.77 -3.39
N PRO A 28 8.85 -9.18 -2.50
CA PRO A 28 7.66 -8.43 -2.89
C PRO A 28 8.01 -7.32 -3.88
N SER A 29 7.38 -7.35 -5.06
CA SER A 29 7.78 -6.53 -6.19
C SER A 29 6.64 -5.78 -6.88
N LYS A 30 5.42 -6.31 -6.82
CA LYS A 30 4.21 -5.67 -7.37
C LYS A 30 3.03 -5.97 -6.46
N VAL A 31 2.18 -4.96 -6.24
CA VAL A 31 0.88 -5.11 -5.59
C VAL A 31 -0.17 -4.76 -6.64
N THR A 32 -1.02 -5.71 -6.99
CA THR A 32 -2.13 -5.51 -7.92
C THR A 32 -3.42 -5.44 -7.13
N PHE A 33 -4.29 -4.50 -7.48
CA PHE A 33 -5.57 -4.27 -6.80
C PHE A 33 -6.71 -4.67 -7.72
N TYR A 34 -7.67 -5.40 -7.17
CA TYR A 34 -8.87 -5.84 -7.86
C TYR A 34 -10.12 -5.36 -7.11
N ASN A 35 -11.17 -5.04 -7.84
CA ASN A 35 -12.48 -4.81 -7.24
C ASN A 35 -13.19 -6.15 -6.94
N THR A 36 -14.38 -6.08 -6.34
CA THR A 36 -15.18 -7.26 -5.97
C THR A 36 -15.71 -8.06 -7.17
N ARG A 37 -15.63 -7.52 -8.39
CA ARG A 37 -15.95 -8.23 -9.63
C ARG A 37 -14.75 -8.98 -10.21
N GLY A 38 -13.57 -8.85 -9.60
CA GLY A 38 -12.33 -9.44 -10.08
C GLY A 38 -11.64 -8.63 -11.19
N GLU A 39 -12.10 -7.41 -11.45
CA GLU A 39 -11.48 -6.50 -12.42
C GLU A 39 -10.27 -5.81 -11.77
N GLU A 40 -9.13 -5.74 -12.47
CA GLU A 40 -7.96 -4.97 -12.01
C GLU A 40 -8.31 -3.48 -12.03
N ILE A 41 -8.10 -2.78 -10.91
CA ILE A 41 -8.30 -1.33 -10.79
C ILE A 41 -6.97 -0.57 -10.81
N GLY A 42 -5.85 -1.29 -10.77
CA GLY A 42 -4.52 -0.74 -10.89
C GLY A 42 -3.47 -1.51 -10.10
N TYR A 43 -2.24 -1.02 -10.15
CA TYR A 43 -1.11 -1.66 -9.48
C TYR A 43 -0.04 -0.68 -9.01
N MET A 44 0.78 -1.15 -8.09
CA MET A 44 2.01 -0.51 -7.66
C MET A 44 3.20 -1.45 -7.82
N THR A 45 4.30 -0.96 -8.39
CA THR A 45 5.58 -1.69 -8.34
C THR A 45 6.42 -1.14 -7.20
N ILE A 46 6.93 -2.05 -6.36
CA ILE A 46 7.51 -1.70 -5.07
C ILE A 46 8.86 -2.38 -4.84
N ASN A 47 9.56 -1.89 -3.82
CA ASN A 47 10.48 -2.64 -2.98
C ASN A 47 10.06 -2.39 -1.53
N VAL A 48 10.36 -3.31 -0.63
CA VAL A 48 10.02 -3.17 0.80
C VAL A 48 11.27 -3.22 1.67
N ALA A 49 11.27 -2.47 2.76
CA ALA A 49 12.17 -2.69 3.88
C ALA A 49 11.32 -2.98 5.11
N ILE A 50 11.46 -4.19 5.65
CA ILE A 50 10.69 -4.68 6.79
C ILE A 50 11.63 -4.74 7.99
N PRO A 51 11.35 -4.03 9.10
CA PRO A 51 12.19 -4.08 10.30
C PRO A 51 12.03 -5.44 10.99
N LYS A 52 13.06 -5.88 11.72
CA LYS A 52 12.99 -7.12 12.52
C LYS A 52 11.87 -7.08 13.56
N ASN A 53 11.69 -5.92 14.20
CA ASN A 53 10.67 -5.70 15.22
C ASN A 53 9.81 -4.51 14.83
N LEU A 54 8.52 -4.74 14.59
CA LEU A 54 7.56 -3.69 14.28
C LEU A 54 6.82 -3.28 15.56
N LYS A 55 6.95 -2.02 15.95
CA LYS A 55 6.39 -1.49 17.22
C LYS A 55 4.90 -1.18 17.17
N THR A 56 4.30 -1.15 15.98
CA THR A 56 2.87 -0.87 15.80
C THR A 56 2.30 -1.66 14.62
N ARG A 57 0.98 -1.72 14.50
CA ARG A 57 0.29 -2.25 13.33
C ARG A 57 0.14 -1.16 12.25
N PRO A 58 0.18 -1.51 10.97
CA PRO A 58 -0.20 -0.61 9.89
C PRO A 58 -1.61 -0.04 10.10
N THR A 59 -1.80 1.22 9.72
CA THR A 59 -3.05 1.97 9.88
C THR A 59 -3.56 2.48 8.53
N LYS A 60 -4.82 2.95 8.49
CA LYS A 60 -5.37 3.70 7.36
C LYS A 60 -4.96 5.16 7.35
N LYS A 61 -4.36 5.70 8.42
CA LYS A 61 -3.95 7.12 8.47
C LYS A 61 -2.75 7.40 7.58
N ILE A 62 -2.83 8.45 6.75
CA ILE A 62 -1.76 8.87 5.83
C ILE A 62 -1.51 10.39 5.88
N LYS A 63 -0.25 10.79 5.68
CA LYS A 63 0.23 12.18 5.60
C LYS A 63 1.32 12.33 4.56
N GLY A 64 1.42 13.48 3.89
CA GLY A 64 2.39 13.73 2.82
C GLY A 64 1.88 14.73 1.77
N PRO A 65 2.58 14.89 0.63
CA PRO A 65 2.13 15.75 -0.47
C PRO A 65 0.77 15.31 -1.02
N ILE A 66 -0.14 16.26 -1.25
CA ILE A 66 -1.53 16.01 -1.65
C ILE A 66 -1.61 15.17 -2.93
N GLU A 67 -0.79 15.47 -3.94
CA GLU A 67 -0.78 14.75 -5.22
C GLU A 67 -0.45 13.26 -5.03
N ASN A 68 0.56 12.95 -4.22
CA ASN A 68 0.96 11.57 -3.94
C ASN A 68 -0.10 10.82 -3.13
N ILE A 69 -0.73 11.50 -2.15
CA ILE A 69 -1.82 10.91 -1.37
C ILE A 69 -3.02 10.59 -2.27
N ARG A 70 -3.39 11.49 -3.18
CA ARG A 70 -4.53 11.28 -4.09
C ARG A 70 -4.36 10.02 -4.94
N LEU A 71 -3.16 9.82 -5.50
CA LEU A 71 -2.85 8.60 -6.27
C LEU A 71 -2.98 7.33 -5.41
N LEU A 72 -2.44 7.35 -4.19
CA LEU A 72 -2.51 6.19 -3.27
C LEU A 72 -3.94 5.90 -2.81
N LYS A 73 -4.75 6.94 -2.59
CA LYS A 73 -6.16 6.81 -2.22
C LYS A 73 -7.02 6.18 -3.32
N GLY A 74 -6.57 6.19 -4.57
CA GLY A 74 -7.23 5.48 -5.67
C GLY A 74 -7.14 3.95 -5.54
N LEU A 75 -6.15 3.42 -4.81
CA LEU A 75 -5.93 1.97 -4.66
C LEU A 75 -6.16 1.47 -3.24
N ILE A 76 -5.83 2.28 -2.24
CA ILE A 76 -5.90 1.91 -0.82
C ILE A 76 -6.80 2.94 -0.12
N PRO A 77 -7.79 2.52 0.68
CA PRO A 77 -8.73 3.42 1.36
C PRO A 77 -8.07 4.12 2.56
N PHE A 78 -7.06 4.95 2.28
CA PHE A 78 -6.39 5.75 3.29
C PHE A 78 -7.26 6.94 3.72
N GLU A 79 -7.13 7.27 5.00
CA GLU A 79 -7.75 8.41 5.66
C GLU A 79 -6.67 9.46 5.93
N GLU A 80 -6.88 10.69 5.47
CA GLU A 80 -5.92 11.77 5.72
C GLU A 80 -5.93 12.15 7.20
N GLY A 81 -4.74 12.23 7.80
CA GLY A 81 -4.59 12.62 9.19
C GLY A 81 -3.30 12.12 9.83
N ALA A 82 -2.95 12.74 10.95
CA ALA A 82 -1.83 12.33 11.79
C ALA A 82 -2.40 11.80 13.12
N GLY A 83 -2.47 10.47 13.23
CA GLY A 83 -2.72 9.80 14.51
C GLY A 83 -1.42 9.54 15.27
N TRP A 84 -1.51 8.72 16.31
CA TRP A 84 -0.35 8.15 16.99
C TRP A 84 0.51 7.31 16.02
N ASP A 85 -0.18 6.58 15.15
CA ASP A 85 0.37 5.82 14.03
C ASP A 85 -0.14 6.38 12.72
N PHE A 86 0.74 6.49 11.72
CA PHE A 86 0.39 6.96 10.38
C PHE A 86 1.45 6.60 9.35
N TRP A 87 1.06 6.53 8.09
CA TRP A 87 1.98 6.47 6.96
C TRP A 87 2.42 7.88 6.57
N LEU A 88 3.72 8.12 6.55
CA LEU A 88 4.30 9.34 5.99
C LEU A 88 4.77 9.06 4.56
N VAL A 89 4.22 9.79 3.61
CA VAL A 89 4.61 9.77 2.19
C VAL A 89 5.59 10.89 1.93
N LYS A 90 6.74 10.55 1.37
CA LYS A 90 7.76 11.52 0.94
C LYS A 90 8.06 11.33 -0.55
N PRO A 91 8.31 12.40 -1.31
CA PRO A 91 8.89 12.26 -2.65
C PRO A 91 10.24 11.55 -2.54
N ALA A 92 10.59 10.81 -3.58
CA ALA A 92 11.89 10.16 -3.68
C ALA A 92 12.58 10.57 -4.99
N HIS A 93 13.86 10.25 -5.10
CA HIS A 93 14.67 10.55 -6.25
C HIS A 93 15.28 9.28 -6.85
N GLY A 94 15.62 9.33 -8.14
CA GLY A 94 16.19 8.21 -8.87
C GLY A 94 15.14 7.16 -9.23
N ARG A 95 15.38 5.90 -8.85
CA ARG A 95 14.53 4.75 -9.25
C ARG A 95 13.16 4.66 -8.55
N TYR A 96 12.86 5.57 -7.62
CA TYR A 96 11.62 5.58 -6.86
C TYR A 96 10.97 6.95 -6.97
N ASN A 97 9.64 6.95 -7.15
CA ASN A 97 8.86 8.18 -7.23
C ASN A 97 8.48 8.68 -5.83
N MET A 98 8.22 7.75 -4.91
CA MET A 98 7.86 8.08 -3.53
C MET A 98 8.20 6.94 -2.56
N ILE A 99 8.30 7.30 -1.29
CA ILE A 99 8.49 6.35 -0.18
C ILE A 99 7.36 6.55 0.81
N MET A 100 6.72 5.45 1.19
CA MET A 100 5.83 5.40 2.34
C MET A 100 6.59 4.80 3.51
N GLU A 101 6.57 5.47 4.66
CA GLU A 101 7.18 4.97 5.89
C GLU A 101 6.15 4.99 7.02
N LEU A 102 6.04 3.89 7.74
CA LEU A 102 5.14 3.81 8.90
C LEU A 102 5.80 4.49 10.09
N TYR A 103 5.07 5.40 10.72
CA TYR A 103 5.46 6.12 11.92
C TYR A 103 4.64 5.64 13.12
N HIS A 104 5.29 5.57 14.28
CA HIS A 104 4.70 5.33 15.59
C HIS A 104 5.22 6.40 16.54
N GLU A 105 4.35 7.14 17.23
CA GLU A 105 4.76 8.22 18.16
C GLU A 105 5.62 9.30 17.49
N LYS A 106 5.33 9.61 16.22
CA LYS A 106 6.13 10.53 15.39
C LYS A 106 7.58 10.06 15.13
N LYS A 107 7.91 8.80 15.46
CA LYS A 107 9.19 8.16 15.12
C LYS A 107 9.03 7.18 13.97
N PRO A 108 9.99 7.10 13.05
CA PRO A 108 9.96 6.09 12.00
C PRO A 108 10.10 4.68 12.59
N THR A 109 9.28 3.75 12.12
CA THR A 109 9.36 2.33 12.55
C THR A 109 10.41 1.54 11.79
N GLY A 110 10.94 2.09 10.68
CA GLY A 110 11.79 1.39 9.73
C GLY A 110 11.03 0.55 8.71
N PHE A 111 9.69 0.41 8.83
CA PHE A 111 8.88 -0.21 7.78
C PHE A 111 8.64 0.78 6.64
N LYS A 112 9.24 0.49 5.48
CA LYS A 112 9.17 1.33 4.28
C LYS A 112 8.67 0.55 3.07
N ILE A 113 7.84 1.22 2.28
CA ILE A 113 7.44 0.79 0.94
C ILE A 113 8.00 1.83 -0.04
N PHE A 114 8.95 1.40 -0.86
CA PHE A 114 9.55 2.22 -1.91
C PHE A 114 8.76 2.00 -3.20
N ILE A 115 8.07 3.04 -3.68
CA ILE A 115 7.16 2.93 -4.81
C ILE A 115 7.89 3.42 -6.06
N LYS A 116 8.02 2.54 -7.05
CA LYS A 116 8.66 2.82 -8.35
C LYS A 116 7.66 3.40 -9.35
N ARG A 117 6.45 2.82 -9.39
CA ARG A 117 5.37 3.23 -10.29
C ARG A 117 4.03 2.89 -9.68
N ILE A 118 3.05 3.76 -9.90
CA ILE A 118 1.62 3.53 -9.67
C ILE A 118 0.94 3.62 -11.04
N HIS A 119 0.01 2.72 -11.31
CA HIS A 119 -0.89 2.78 -12.44
C HIS A 119 -2.31 2.53 -11.94
N LEU A 120 -3.26 3.33 -12.42
CA LEU A 120 -4.69 3.16 -12.21
C LEU A 120 -5.26 2.74 -13.56
N GLU A 121 -6.14 1.74 -13.56
CA GLU A 121 -6.93 1.41 -14.74
C GLU A 121 -8.08 2.42 -14.84
N ASP A 122 -8.44 2.81 -16.07
CA ASP A 122 -9.49 3.80 -16.36
C ASP A 122 -10.91 3.26 -16.17
#